data_AF-A0A6Y0GQN7-F1
#
_entry.id   AF-A0A6Y0GQN7-F1
#
_cell.length_a   1.000
_cell.length_b   1.000
_cell.length_c   1.000
_cell.angle_alpha   90.00
_cell.angle_beta   90.00
_cell.angle_gamma   90.00
#
_symmetry.space_group_name_H-M   'P 1'
#
loop_
_entity.id
_entity.type
_entity.pdbx_description
1 polymer ?
#
loop_
_entity_poly.entity_id
_entity_poly.type
_entity_poly.pdbx_seq_one_letter_code
_entity_poly.pdbx_strand_id
1 'polypeptide(L)'
;MSNFEQALERTDGKTLILSNGSKWAGQDPDSIQTLLDVLGDNVLDPMFEQYHCYRPYPFEPMVRTGRNGEMFQPWLGAACFFGNFLTVSHVFNIITKDDGVVEALTEAIRKNMATEQYQQNAYERYAGWFYAETSEGLRLVSPSEAADIRAGAVSKLRYPRNFEVMKTAVLKGPRFDTELNRKAS
;
A
#
# COMPACT_ATOMS: atom_id res chain seq x y z
N MET A 1 -19.90 -10.18 -12.70
CA MET A 1 -18.81 -9.31 -13.20
C MET A 1 -17.87 -9.01 -12.05
N SER A 2 -16.57 -9.23 -12.23
CA SER A 2 -15.53 -8.89 -11.25
C SER A 2 -15.41 -7.37 -11.07
N ASN A 3 -14.86 -6.91 -9.94
CA ASN A 3 -14.63 -5.47 -9.71
C ASN A 3 -13.70 -4.86 -10.77
N PHE A 4 -12.80 -5.67 -11.33
CA PHE A 4 -11.89 -5.27 -12.41
C PHE A 4 -12.64 -5.00 -13.71
N GLU A 5 -13.56 -5.88 -14.12
CA GLU A 5 -14.38 -5.69 -15.31
C GLU A 5 -15.28 -4.46 -15.17
N GLN A 6 -15.94 -4.31 -14.01
CA GLN A 6 -16.75 -3.12 -13.73
C GLN A 6 -15.93 -1.82 -13.77
N ALA A 7 -14.68 -1.86 -13.28
CA ALA A 7 -13.79 -0.71 -13.34
C ALA A 7 -13.39 -0.36 -14.78
N LEU A 8 -13.23 -1.36 -15.64
CA LEU A 8 -12.92 -1.17 -17.05
C LEU A 8 -14.10 -0.55 -17.81
N GLU A 9 -15.34 -0.88 -17.45
CA GLU A 9 -16.53 -0.31 -18.07
C GLU A 9 -16.72 1.19 -17.75
N ARG A 10 -16.33 1.61 -16.53
CA ARG A 10 -16.46 3.00 -16.06
C ARG A 10 -15.22 3.87 -16.29
N THR A 11 -14.13 3.30 -16.81
CA THR A 11 -12.86 4.01 -16.93
C THR A 11 -12.91 5.15 -17.95
N ASP A 12 -12.17 6.20 -17.68
CA ASP A 12 -11.84 7.27 -18.65
C ASP A 12 -10.67 6.87 -19.59
N GLY A 13 -10.16 5.64 -19.46
CA GLY A 13 -9.00 5.13 -20.19
C GLY A 13 -7.66 5.39 -19.52
N LYS A 14 -7.65 6.13 -18.41
CA LYS A 14 -6.44 6.54 -17.66
C LYS A 14 -6.44 6.10 -16.21
N THR A 15 -7.60 5.99 -15.58
CA THR A 15 -7.76 5.53 -14.19
C THR A 15 -8.81 4.40 -14.08
N LEU A 16 -8.43 3.30 -13.42
CA LEU A 16 -9.35 2.28 -12.92
C LEU A 16 -9.51 2.48 -11.41
N ILE A 17 -10.72 2.81 -10.98
CA ILE A 17 -11.08 2.83 -9.56
C ILE A 17 -11.73 1.48 -9.28
N LEU A 18 -11.03 0.53 -8.66
CA LEU A 18 -11.60 -0.78 -8.31
C LEU A 18 -12.52 -0.67 -7.08
N SER A 19 -12.09 0.13 -6.10
CA SER A 19 -12.89 0.56 -4.97
C SER A 19 -12.42 1.95 -4.53
N ASN A 20 -13.36 2.75 -4.05
CA ASN A 20 -13.10 4.00 -3.35
C ASN A 20 -14.42 4.38 -2.66
N GLY A 21 -14.40 4.53 -1.34
CA GLY A 21 -15.61 4.79 -0.55
C GLY A 21 -16.03 3.64 0.35
N SER A 22 -17.07 3.91 1.15
CA SER A 22 -17.79 2.93 1.97
C SER A 22 -18.99 2.32 1.22
N LYS A 23 -18.96 2.32 -0.11
CA LYS A 23 -20.10 1.90 -0.94
C LYS A 23 -20.24 0.38 -0.95
N TRP A 24 -21.48 -0.09 -1.07
CA TRP A 24 -21.76 -1.53 -1.17
C TRP A 24 -21.29 -2.10 -2.52
N ALA A 25 -20.98 -3.39 -2.56
CA ALA A 25 -20.59 -4.06 -3.79
C ALA A 25 -21.65 -3.87 -4.89
N GLY A 26 -21.23 -3.34 -6.05
CA GLY A 26 -22.11 -3.04 -7.19
C GLY A 26 -22.59 -1.58 -7.27
N GLN A 27 -22.24 -0.74 -6.30
CA GLN A 27 -22.40 0.72 -6.43
C GLN A 27 -21.16 1.33 -7.08
N ASP A 28 -21.36 2.47 -7.75
CA ASP A 28 -20.24 3.23 -8.31
C ASP A 28 -19.33 3.73 -7.19
N PRO A 29 -18.01 3.53 -7.32
CA PRO A 29 -17.06 4.04 -6.34
C PRO A 29 -16.99 5.58 -6.42
N ASP A 30 -16.59 6.19 -5.31
CA ASP A 30 -16.39 7.63 -5.23
C ASP A 30 -15.24 8.09 -6.15
N SER A 31 -15.22 9.38 -6.47
CA SER A 31 -14.22 10.00 -7.36
C SER A 31 -12.82 10.09 -6.73
N ILE A 32 -11.78 10.30 -7.56
CA ILE A 32 -10.43 10.61 -7.05
C ILE A 32 -10.43 11.87 -6.17
N GLN A 33 -11.21 12.90 -6.53
CA GLN A 33 -11.32 14.11 -5.70
C GLN A 33 -11.83 13.77 -4.30
N THR A 34 -12.85 12.90 -4.21
CA THR A 34 -13.37 12.43 -2.92
C THR A 34 -12.31 11.71 -2.10
N LEU A 35 -11.45 10.90 -2.75
CA LEU A 35 -10.34 10.25 -2.05
C LEU A 35 -9.32 11.27 -1.53
N LEU A 36 -9.00 12.31 -2.30
CA LEU A 36 -8.11 13.38 -1.87
C LEU A 36 -8.67 14.16 -0.67
N ASP A 37 -9.97 14.44 -0.68
CA ASP A 37 -10.65 15.09 0.45
C ASP A 37 -10.59 14.22 1.71
N VAL A 38 -10.89 12.92 1.59
CA VAL A 38 -10.83 11.98 2.72
C VAL A 38 -9.39 11.79 3.23
N LEU A 39 -8.38 11.79 2.35
CA LEU A 39 -6.96 11.80 2.72
C LEU A 39 -6.55 13.09 3.46
N GLY A 40 -7.25 14.21 3.24
CA GLY A 40 -7.05 15.44 3.99
C GLY A 40 -7.63 15.38 5.41
N ASP A 41 -8.78 14.74 5.57
CA ASP A 41 -9.57 14.82 6.80
C ASP A 41 -9.45 13.60 7.72
N ASN A 42 -9.02 12.45 7.21
CA ASN A 42 -9.03 11.18 7.94
C ASN A 42 -7.65 10.54 7.96
N VAL A 43 -7.29 9.89 9.07
CA VAL A 43 -5.99 9.24 9.24
C VAL A 43 -5.96 7.91 8.50
N LEU A 44 -4.94 7.70 7.68
CA LEU A 44 -4.65 6.40 7.06
C LEU A 44 -4.41 5.33 8.12
N ASP A 45 -4.90 4.11 7.91
CA ASP A 45 -4.64 2.98 8.82
C ASP A 45 -3.20 2.45 8.64
N PRO A 46 -2.31 2.60 9.64
CA PRO A 46 -0.93 2.12 9.52
C PRO A 46 -0.82 0.63 9.16
N MET A 47 -1.86 -0.19 9.37
CA MET A 47 -1.88 -1.59 8.90
C MET A 47 -1.45 -1.76 7.45
N PHE A 48 -1.82 -0.82 6.57
CA PHE A 48 -1.54 -0.91 5.13
C PHE A 48 -0.12 -0.47 4.77
N GLU A 49 0.58 0.25 5.66
CA GLU A 49 2.00 0.60 5.45
C GLU A 49 2.89 -0.64 5.37
N GLN A 50 2.53 -1.70 6.12
CA GLN A 50 3.29 -2.95 6.17
C GLN A 50 3.49 -3.60 4.81
N TYR A 51 2.56 -3.36 3.87
CA TYR A 51 2.50 -4.00 2.56
C TYR A 51 2.68 -3.01 1.40
N HIS A 52 3.32 -1.85 1.63
CA HIS A 52 3.66 -0.85 0.59
C HIS A 52 2.48 -0.17 -0.04
N CYS A 53 1.29 -0.32 0.54
CA CYS A 53 0.08 0.10 -0.14
C CYS A 53 0.01 1.63 -0.32
N TYR A 54 0.79 2.38 0.47
CA TYR A 54 0.94 3.84 0.42
C TYR A 54 2.07 4.35 -0.48
N ARG A 55 2.77 3.45 -1.18
CA ARG A 55 3.69 3.84 -2.25
C ARG A 55 3.16 3.24 -3.55
N PRO A 56 3.17 3.98 -4.67
CA PRO A 56 2.74 3.42 -5.92
C PRO A 56 3.61 2.21 -6.27
N TYR A 57 2.96 1.09 -6.58
CA TYR A 57 3.62 -0.12 -7.09
C TYR A 57 3.06 -0.47 -8.47
N PRO A 58 3.84 -1.10 -9.36
CA PRO A 58 3.40 -1.37 -10.72
C PRO A 58 2.27 -2.43 -10.74
N PHE A 59 1.29 -2.19 -11.60
CA PHE A 59 0.22 -3.16 -11.85
C PHE A 59 0.71 -4.29 -12.74
N GLU A 60 0.52 -5.54 -12.29
CA GLU A 60 0.80 -6.75 -13.06
C GLU A 60 -0.51 -7.52 -13.34
N PRO A 61 -1.13 -7.33 -14.52
CA PRO A 61 -2.42 -7.91 -14.88
C PRO A 61 -2.51 -9.43 -14.68
N MET A 62 -1.52 -10.18 -15.17
CA MET A 62 -1.51 -11.65 -15.10
C MET A 62 -1.55 -12.18 -13.66
N VAL A 63 -0.89 -11.48 -12.74
CA VAL A 63 -0.85 -11.83 -11.32
C VAL A 63 -2.16 -11.43 -10.62
N ARG A 64 -2.75 -10.29 -11.00
CA ARG A 64 -3.86 -9.67 -10.27
C ARG A 64 -5.25 -10.10 -10.73
N THR A 65 -5.42 -10.47 -11.99
CA THR A 65 -6.74 -10.80 -12.57
C THR A 65 -6.84 -12.21 -13.14
N GLY A 66 -5.74 -12.97 -13.13
CA GLY A 66 -5.71 -14.36 -13.57
C GLY A 66 -6.06 -14.51 -15.04
N ARG A 67 -7.05 -15.36 -15.35
CA ARG A 67 -7.46 -15.69 -16.74
C ARG A 67 -7.89 -14.48 -17.56
N ASN A 68 -8.29 -13.38 -16.92
CA ASN A 68 -8.71 -12.15 -17.60
C ASN A 68 -7.58 -11.16 -17.81
N GLY A 69 -6.32 -11.45 -17.45
CA GLY A 69 -5.29 -10.41 -17.48
C GLY A 69 -4.93 -9.90 -18.88
N GLU A 70 -5.32 -10.59 -19.96
CA GLU A 70 -5.16 -10.09 -21.33
C GLU A 70 -5.91 -8.77 -21.58
N MET A 71 -7.17 -8.66 -21.11
CA MET A 71 -7.94 -7.41 -21.26
C MET A 71 -7.34 -6.24 -20.46
N PHE A 72 -6.50 -6.52 -19.47
CA PHE A 72 -5.83 -5.51 -18.65
C PHE A 72 -4.37 -5.24 -19.07
N GLN A 73 -3.87 -5.85 -20.15
CA GLN A 73 -2.54 -5.57 -20.68
C GLN A 73 -2.27 -4.08 -20.93
N PRO A 74 -3.23 -3.25 -21.40
CA PRO A 74 -3.02 -1.80 -21.54
C PRO A 74 -2.74 -1.05 -20.23
N TRP A 75 -2.83 -1.73 -19.09
CA TRP A 75 -2.57 -1.19 -17.75
C TRP A 75 -1.31 -1.76 -17.12
N LEU A 76 -0.55 -2.61 -17.82
CA LEU A 76 0.72 -3.14 -17.33
C LEU A 76 1.65 -1.99 -16.91
N GLY A 77 2.16 -2.06 -15.68
CA GLY A 77 3.06 -1.06 -15.11
C GLY A 77 2.37 0.22 -14.61
N ALA A 78 1.04 0.35 -14.75
CA ALA A 78 0.28 1.46 -14.17
C ALA A 78 0.48 1.51 -12.64
N ALA A 79 0.46 2.71 -12.07
CA ALA A 79 0.64 2.88 -10.63
C ALA A 79 -0.59 2.38 -9.87
N CYS A 80 -0.37 1.50 -8.88
CA CYS A 80 -1.38 1.03 -7.95
C CYS A 80 -1.27 1.74 -6.61
N PHE A 81 -2.41 2.21 -6.09
CA PHE A 81 -2.57 2.69 -4.73
C PHE A 81 -3.62 1.84 -4.02
N PHE A 82 -3.32 1.39 -2.81
CA PHE A 82 -4.25 0.61 -2.01
C PHE A 82 -4.22 1.07 -0.55
N GLY A 83 -5.34 0.98 0.14
CA GLY A 83 -5.35 1.36 1.54
C GLY A 83 -6.73 1.47 2.15
N ASN A 84 -6.72 1.82 3.43
CA ASN A 84 -7.90 2.18 4.19
C ASN A 84 -7.53 3.23 5.25
N PHE A 85 -8.52 3.67 5.99
CA PHE A 85 -8.41 4.67 7.04
C PHE A 85 -8.70 4.05 8.40
N LEU A 86 -8.12 4.66 9.43
CA LEU A 86 -8.09 4.12 10.79
C LEU A 86 -9.48 4.05 11.43
N THR A 87 -10.30 5.08 11.23
CA THR A 87 -11.59 5.25 11.91
C THR A 87 -12.79 5.18 10.97
N VAL A 88 -12.56 5.29 9.66
CA VAL A 88 -13.61 5.22 8.64
C VAL A 88 -13.30 4.08 7.66
N SER A 89 -14.29 3.23 7.39
CA SER A 89 -14.11 2.14 6.43
C SER A 89 -14.27 2.66 5.01
N HIS A 90 -13.19 3.19 4.44
CA HIS A 90 -13.14 3.79 3.09
C HIS A 90 -11.98 3.16 2.32
N VAL A 91 -12.15 1.91 1.89
CA VAL A 91 -11.10 1.18 1.17
C VAL A 91 -10.93 1.76 -0.22
N PHE A 92 -9.72 2.19 -0.55
CA PHE A 92 -9.35 2.61 -1.89
C PHE A 92 -8.43 1.59 -2.56
N ASN A 93 -8.68 1.34 -3.83
CA ASN A 93 -7.87 0.50 -4.70
C ASN A 93 -7.90 1.09 -6.11
N ILE A 94 -6.85 1.83 -6.45
CA ILE A 94 -6.76 2.66 -7.64
C ILE A 94 -5.62 2.15 -8.51
N ILE A 95 -5.84 2.02 -9.81
CA ILE A 95 -4.82 1.74 -10.81
C ILE A 95 -4.85 2.88 -11.81
N THR A 96 -3.75 3.59 -12.00
CA THR A 96 -3.75 4.77 -12.87
C THR A 96 -2.48 4.90 -13.72
N LYS A 97 -2.67 5.38 -14.94
CA LYS A 97 -1.63 5.82 -15.88
C LYS A 97 -1.60 7.35 -16.00
N ASP A 98 -2.45 8.04 -15.24
CA ASP A 98 -2.50 9.50 -15.21
C ASP A 98 -1.47 10.02 -14.21
N ASP A 99 -0.39 10.60 -14.72
CA ASP A 99 0.70 11.14 -13.89
C ASP A 99 0.22 12.20 -12.90
N GLY A 100 -0.82 12.98 -13.25
CA GLY A 100 -1.40 13.98 -12.35
C GLY A 100 -2.12 13.34 -11.16
N VAL A 101 -2.82 12.22 -11.38
CA VAL A 101 -3.42 11.43 -10.30
C VAL A 101 -2.35 10.77 -9.44
N VAL A 102 -1.29 10.23 -10.06
CA VAL A 102 -0.15 9.64 -9.34
C VAL A 102 0.50 10.66 -8.41
N GLU A 103 0.80 11.86 -8.92
CA GLU A 103 1.43 12.93 -8.14
C GLU A 103 0.52 13.37 -6.98
N ALA A 104 -0.75 13.65 -7.26
CA ALA A 104 -1.71 14.12 -6.26
C ALA A 104 -1.91 13.10 -5.13
N LEU A 105 -2.11 11.82 -5.45
CA LEU A 105 -2.28 10.77 -4.44
C LEU A 105 -1.00 10.55 -3.64
N THR A 106 0.16 10.53 -4.31
CA THR A 106 1.45 10.38 -3.63
C THR A 106 1.69 11.50 -2.63
N GLU A 107 1.40 12.75 -3.01
CA GLU A 107 1.56 13.90 -2.13
C GLU A 107 0.58 13.86 -0.96
N ALA A 108 -0.71 13.60 -1.23
CA ALA A 108 -1.75 13.54 -0.19
C ALA A 108 -1.47 12.44 0.83
N ILE A 109 -1.10 11.24 0.37
CA ILE A 109 -0.70 10.12 1.23
C ILE A 109 0.53 10.50 2.06
N ARG A 110 1.56 11.09 1.44
CA ARG A 110 2.77 11.52 2.17
C ARG A 110 2.44 12.56 3.26
N LYS A 111 1.58 13.54 2.94
CA LYS A 111 1.11 14.55 3.90
C LYS A 111 0.35 13.91 5.05
N ASN A 112 -0.58 13.00 4.76
CA ASN A 112 -1.34 12.27 5.78
C ASN A 112 -0.41 11.45 6.69
N MET A 113 0.51 10.69 6.11
CA MET A 113 1.50 9.92 6.85
C MET A 113 2.40 10.81 7.71
N ALA A 114 2.69 12.05 7.29
CA ALA A 114 3.51 12.98 8.07
C ALA A 114 2.78 13.60 9.27
N THR A 115 1.47 13.41 9.41
CA THR A 115 0.71 13.93 10.56
C THR A 115 1.10 13.25 11.87
N GLU A 116 1.03 13.99 12.97
CA GLU A 116 1.33 13.47 14.31
C GLU A 116 0.43 12.28 14.67
N GLN A 117 -0.87 12.39 14.35
CA GLN A 117 -1.84 11.33 14.63
C GLN A 117 -1.52 10.03 13.88
N TYR A 118 -1.14 10.11 12.60
CA TYR A 118 -0.68 8.93 11.87
C TYR A 118 0.58 8.34 12.51
N GLN A 119 1.59 9.17 12.80
CA GLN A 119 2.86 8.71 13.36
C GLN A 119 2.68 8.06 14.74
N GLN A 120 1.79 8.57 15.59
CA GLN A 120 1.47 7.97 16.88
C GLN A 120 0.86 6.58 16.72
N ASN A 121 -0.18 6.43 15.88
CA ASN A 121 -0.81 5.14 15.63
C ASN A 121 0.17 4.15 14.96
N ALA A 122 1.01 4.64 14.05
CA ALA A 122 2.04 3.83 13.42
C ALA A 122 3.11 3.39 14.44
N TYR A 123 3.44 4.23 15.43
CA TYR A 123 4.38 3.90 16.50
C TYR A 123 3.84 2.78 17.41
N GLU A 124 2.59 2.89 17.84
CA GLU A 124 1.93 1.86 18.65
C GLU A 124 1.98 0.47 17.98
N ARG A 125 1.94 0.45 16.64
CA ARG A 125 1.93 -0.75 15.83
C ARG A 125 3.32 -1.28 15.48
N TYR A 126 4.23 -0.37 15.15
CA TYR A 126 5.50 -0.69 14.48
C TYR A 126 6.73 -0.19 15.24
N ALA A 127 6.60 0.13 16.53
CA ALA A 127 7.75 0.37 17.38
C ALA A 127 8.76 -0.79 17.28
N GLY A 128 10.00 -0.46 16.91
CA GLY A 128 11.09 -1.43 16.72
C GLY A 128 11.05 -2.23 15.42
N TRP A 129 10.07 -2.01 14.54
CA TRP A 129 10.05 -2.62 13.21
C TRP A 129 11.04 -1.94 12.26
N PHE A 130 11.38 -2.63 11.18
CA PHE A 130 12.36 -2.18 10.20
C PHE A 130 11.75 -2.13 8.81
N TYR A 131 12.23 -1.21 7.98
CA TYR A 131 12.07 -1.32 6.55
C TYR A 131 13.08 -2.31 5.98
N ALA A 132 12.64 -3.15 5.05
CA ALA A 132 13.44 -4.00 4.17
C ALA A 132 13.04 -3.73 2.72
N GLU A 133 13.95 -3.84 1.77
CA GLU A 133 13.62 -3.88 0.33
C GLU A 133 13.56 -5.33 -0.13
N THR A 134 12.57 -5.67 -0.94
CA THR A 134 12.25 -7.00 -1.43
C THR A 134 11.99 -6.94 -2.94
N SER A 135 11.76 -8.08 -3.59
CA SER A 135 11.38 -8.15 -5.00
C SER A 135 10.05 -7.47 -5.31
N GLU A 136 9.21 -7.22 -4.30
CA GLU A 136 7.90 -6.56 -4.45
C GLU A 136 7.92 -5.08 -4.00
N GLY A 137 9.10 -4.54 -3.67
CA GLY A 137 9.27 -3.17 -3.16
C GLY A 137 9.77 -3.15 -1.72
N LEU A 138 9.58 -2.01 -1.02
CA LEU A 138 9.93 -1.90 0.40
C LEU A 138 9.09 -2.92 1.24
N ARG A 139 9.28 -3.07 2.55
CA ARG A 139 8.46 -3.87 3.50
C ARG A 139 8.73 -3.49 4.93
N LEU A 140 7.68 -3.32 5.74
CA LEU A 140 7.87 -3.37 7.19
C LEU A 140 7.98 -4.82 7.62
N VAL A 141 9.11 -5.11 8.25
CA VAL A 141 9.41 -6.40 8.84
C VAL A 141 9.53 -6.25 10.36
N SER A 142 8.96 -7.22 11.07
CA SER A 142 9.01 -7.30 12.52
C SER A 142 10.44 -7.46 13.03
N PRO A 143 10.72 -7.22 14.32
CA PRO A 143 12.04 -7.44 14.90
C PRO A 143 12.59 -8.86 14.68
N SER A 144 11.73 -9.89 14.75
CA SER A 144 12.12 -11.28 14.49
C SER A 144 12.47 -11.52 13.03
N GLU A 145 11.69 -10.96 12.11
CA GLU A 145 11.98 -11.07 10.67
C GLU A 145 13.28 -10.33 10.32
N ALA A 146 13.51 -9.15 10.90
CA ALA A 146 14.75 -8.43 10.75
C ALA A 146 15.95 -9.23 11.28
N ALA A 147 15.81 -9.91 12.43
CA ALA A 147 16.86 -10.79 12.96
C ALA A 147 17.17 -11.93 11.99
N ASP A 148 16.14 -12.53 11.38
CA ASP A 148 16.31 -13.62 10.42
C ASP A 148 17.02 -13.18 9.14
N ILE A 149 16.66 -11.99 8.63
CA ILE A 149 17.31 -11.40 7.46
C ILE A 149 18.80 -11.17 7.77
N ARG A 150 19.13 -10.58 8.94
CA ARG A 150 20.53 -10.35 9.35
C ARG A 150 21.32 -11.64 9.50
N ALA A 151 20.69 -12.69 10.03
CA ALA A 151 21.33 -13.98 10.26
C ALA A 151 21.40 -14.86 9.00
N GLY A 152 20.81 -14.44 7.87
CA GLY A 152 20.68 -15.29 6.68
C GLY A 152 19.78 -16.52 6.91
N ALA A 153 18.85 -16.46 7.87
CA ALA A 153 18.01 -17.57 8.31
C ALA A 153 16.67 -17.68 7.56
N VAL A 154 16.48 -16.88 6.51
CA VAL A 154 15.27 -16.92 5.67
C VAL A 154 15.24 -18.22 4.87
N SER A 155 14.18 -19.01 5.03
CA SER A 155 14.01 -20.30 4.37
C SER A 155 12.54 -20.59 4.05
N LYS A 156 12.29 -21.54 3.14
CA LYS A 156 10.93 -22.01 2.81
C LYS A 156 10.20 -22.59 4.02
N LEU A 157 10.92 -23.22 4.95
CA LEU A 157 10.34 -23.76 6.18
C LEU A 157 9.82 -22.64 7.09
N ARG A 158 10.57 -21.54 7.19
CA ARG A 158 10.25 -20.43 8.09
C ARG A 158 9.24 -19.44 7.50
N TYR A 159 9.28 -19.25 6.18
CA TYR A 159 8.44 -18.31 5.45
C TYR A 159 7.65 -18.99 4.31
N PRO A 160 6.85 -20.04 4.56
CA PRO A 160 6.28 -20.88 3.50
C PRO A 160 5.42 -20.11 2.48
N ARG A 161 4.75 -19.02 2.91
CA ARG A 161 3.91 -18.18 2.04
C ARG A 161 4.65 -16.99 1.42
N ASN A 162 5.70 -16.50 2.07
CA ASN A 162 6.39 -15.26 1.68
C ASN A 162 7.84 -15.52 1.26
N PHE A 163 8.28 -16.77 1.11
CA PHE A 163 9.68 -17.11 0.91
C PHE A 163 10.26 -16.42 -0.33
N GLU A 164 9.52 -16.39 -1.44
CA GLU A 164 9.99 -15.79 -2.69
C GLU A 164 10.27 -14.28 -2.54
N VAL A 165 9.52 -13.59 -1.69
CA VAL A 165 9.70 -12.18 -1.37
C VAL A 165 10.78 -11.98 -0.30
N MET A 166 10.72 -12.77 0.77
CA MET A 166 11.63 -12.63 1.91
C MET A 166 13.06 -13.06 1.59
N LYS A 167 13.28 -14.00 0.65
CA LYS A 167 14.62 -14.44 0.26
C LYS A 167 15.45 -13.34 -0.39
N THR A 168 14.80 -12.30 -0.94
CA THR A 168 15.46 -11.14 -1.52
C THR A 168 15.51 -9.95 -0.57
N ALA A 169 15.05 -10.12 0.68
CA ALA A 169 14.89 -9.02 1.62
C ALA A 169 16.23 -8.45 2.06
N VAL A 170 16.41 -7.14 1.94
CA VAL A 170 17.58 -6.40 2.40
C VAL A 170 17.12 -5.31 3.36
N LEU A 171 17.53 -5.38 4.63
CA LEU A 171 17.18 -4.36 5.63
C LEU A 171 17.72 -2.97 5.22
N LYS A 172 16.87 -1.95 5.38
CA LYS A 172 17.18 -0.55 5.08
C LYS A 172 17.37 0.29 6.35
N GLY A 173 16.64 -0.01 7.41
CA GLY A 173 16.73 0.75 8.66
C GLY A 173 15.47 0.61 9.51
N PRO A 174 15.47 1.13 10.75
CA PRO A 174 14.28 1.14 11.57
C PRO A 174 13.20 2.04 10.96
N ARG A 175 11.92 1.72 11.20
CA ARG A 175 10.79 2.60 10.83
C ARG A 175 10.77 3.89 11.67
N PHE A 176 11.19 3.78 12.92
CA PHE A 176 11.29 4.88 13.86
C PHE A 176 12.69 4.87 14.47
N ASP A 177 13.37 6.02 14.42
CA ASP A 177 14.66 6.17 15.07
C ASP A 177 14.50 6.05 16.59
N THR A 178 15.27 5.15 17.20
CA THR A 178 15.24 4.91 18.64
C THR A 178 15.82 6.07 19.46
N GLU A 179 16.57 6.99 18.85
CA GLU A 179 17.26 8.09 19.55
C GLU A 179 16.41 9.35 19.76
N LEU A 180 15.35 9.57 19.00
CA LEU A 180 14.50 10.77 19.12
C LEU A 180 13.65 10.78 20.41
N ASN A 181 13.44 9.63 21.05
CA ASN A 181 12.53 9.50 22.20
C ASN A 181 13.18 9.54 23.58
N ARG A 182 14.51 9.65 23.70
CA ARG A 182 15.13 9.97 25.01
C ARG A 182 15.03 11.46 25.39
N LYS A 183 14.59 12.33 24.47
CA LYS A 183 14.45 13.77 24.71
C LYS A 183 13.01 14.25 24.91
N ALA A 184 12.04 13.35 24.84
CA ALA A 184 10.61 13.67 24.98
C ALA A 184 9.93 12.92 26.15
N SER A 185 10.71 12.29 27.04
CA SER A 185 10.24 11.68 28.30
C SER A 185 10.84 12.40 29.50
#